data_AF-A0AAJ6SXA8-F1
#
_entry.id   AF-A0AAJ6SXA8-F1
#
_cell.length_a   1.000
_cell.length_b   1.000
_cell.length_c   1.000
_cell.angle_alpha   90.00
_cell.angle_beta   90.00
_cell.angle_gamma   90.00
#
_symmetry.space_group_name_H-M   'P 1'
#
loop_
_entity.id
_entity.type
_entity.pdbx_description
1 polymer ?
#
loop_
_entity_poly.entity_id
_entity_poly.type
_entity_poly.pdbx_seq_one_letter_code
_entity_poly.pdbx_strand_id
1 'polypeptide(L)'
;MGDPDMAIPELEGEGNLFAAAKQTMMALRSRKNLTDDEREILGDLHTQLSTTITIGVKKADEKNKIERRLNVIQEKIMRWERYWPIIWDSSLDQATAYLNAAGEVRKLTERLETLCRNDDSKKKMLQRAQKVLQLAMKRLEVVFKHMLVENRQPFEQNHASVFLSAADTVSKISPEDYLVENSDDRCIFNRNSEEFIIDLVQYDAISELRRIANLMFISGFGDECSLAYINLRKDAWNEHLFNLEKEKPRIEDVLLSKWDNFKSELDGIKSKKKRWI
;
A
#
# COMPACT_ATOMS: atom_id res chain seq x y z
N MET A 1 7.82 60.06 -29.38
CA MET A 1 8.81 60.15 -28.28
C MET A 1 8.06 60.68 -27.09
N GLY A 2 7.78 59.97 -26.00
CA GLY A 2 8.19 58.66 -25.48
C GLY A 2 7.89 58.77 -23.98
N ASP A 3 7.08 57.86 -23.44
CA ASP A 3 6.67 57.78 -22.03
C ASP A 3 7.85 57.79 -21.05
N PRO A 4 7.70 58.33 -19.83
CA PRO A 4 8.44 57.84 -18.68
C PRO A 4 7.58 56.77 -17.99
N ASP A 5 7.88 55.53 -18.35
CA ASP A 5 7.60 54.32 -17.61
C ASP A 5 8.18 54.45 -16.18
N MET A 6 7.32 54.68 -15.19
CA MET A 6 7.67 54.61 -13.77
C MET A 6 7.14 53.29 -13.23
N ALA A 7 8.00 52.29 -13.40
CA ALA A 7 7.92 51.00 -12.73
C ALA A 7 7.61 51.18 -11.24
N ILE A 8 6.47 50.64 -10.82
CA ILE A 8 6.11 50.46 -9.42
C ILE A 8 6.92 49.24 -8.93
N PRO A 9 7.76 49.36 -7.89
CA PRO A 9 8.40 48.19 -7.30
C PRO A 9 7.35 47.42 -6.49
N GLU A 10 6.85 46.32 -7.06
CA GLU A 10 6.13 45.27 -6.34
C GLU A 10 7.11 44.54 -5.41
N LEU A 11 7.38 45.07 -4.21
CA LEU A 11 8.17 44.37 -3.19
C LEU A 11 8.01 44.96 -1.79
N GLU A 12 6.77 45.21 -1.31
CA GLU A 12 6.62 45.89 -0.02
C GLU A 12 5.30 45.63 0.72
N GLY A 13 4.89 44.35 0.83
CA GLY A 13 3.62 43.98 1.48
C GLY A 13 3.64 44.06 3.02
N GLU A 14 4.74 43.66 3.67
CA GLU A 14 4.81 43.58 5.15
C GLU A 14 5.36 44.85 5.82
N GLY A 15 6.34 45.50 5.19
CA GLY A 15 6.93 46.75 5.70
C GLY A 15 5.93 47.91 5.70
N ASN A 16 5.07 47.98 4.68
CA ASN A 16 4.08 49.04 4.55
C ASN A 16 2.95 48.93 5.57
N LEU A 17 2.53 47.72 5.95
CA LEU A 17 1.48 47.54 6.94
C LEU A 17 1.97 47.93 8.35
N PHE A 18 3.21 47.57 8.69
CA PHE A 18 3.83 47.97 9.94
C PHE A 18 4.05 49.49 10.00
N ALA A 19 4.52 50.10 8.90
CA ALA A 19 4.66 51.54 8.80
C ALA A 19 3.30 52.26 8.94
N ALA A 20 2.27 51.78 8.25
CA ALA A 20 0.91 52.33 8.34
C ALA A 20 0.32 52.19 9.76
N ALA A 21 0.46 51.02 10.39
CA ALA A 21 0.02 50.80 11.77
C ALA A 21 0.77 51.70 12.77
N LYS A 22 2.06 51.94 12.54
CA LYS A 22 2.86 52.86 13.35
C LYS A 22 2.40 54.31 13.15
N GLN A 23 2.10 54.72 11.93
CA GLN A 23 1.58 56.05 11.60
C GLN A 23 0.20 56.30 12.21
N THR A 24 -0.72 55.34 12.11
CA THR A 24 -2.05 55.44 12.75
C THR A 24 -1.92 55.51 14.27
N MET A 25 -1.02 54.73 14.88
CA MET A 25 -0.74 54.80 16.31
C MET A 25 -0.15 56.16 16.74
N MET A 26 0.74 56.76 15.94
CA MET A 26 1.26 58.11 16.22
C MET A 26 0.17 59.18 16.08
N ALA A 27 -0.68 59.07 15.05
CA ALA A 27 -1.81 59.97 14.84
C ALA A 27 -2.84 59.90 15.98
N LEU A 28 -3.07 58.71 16.55
CA LEU A 28 -3.92 58.51 17.72
C LEU A 28 -3.30 59.11 19.00
N ARG A 29 -1.98 58.98 19.18
CA ARG A 29 -1.27 59.57 20.34
C ARG A 29 -1.25 61.10 20.32
N SER A 30 -1.26 61.71 19.14
CA SER A 30 -1.18 63.17 19.00
C SER A 30 -2.54 63.88 19.07
N ARG A 31 -3.66 63.16 18.96
CA ARG A 31 -5.01 63.76 18.92
C ARG A 31 -5.72 63.65 20.28
N LYS A 32 -6.38 64.75 20.70
CA LYS A 32 -7.09 64.83 21.99
C LYS A 32 -8.48 64.20 21.97
N ASN A 33 -9.20 64.28 20.84
CA ASN A 33 -10.55 63.73 20.65
C ASN A 33 -10.67 63.09 19.25
N LEU A 34 -11.45 62.01 19.14
CA LEU A 34 -11.79 61.31 17.89
C LEU A 34 -13.26 61.54 17.55
N THR A 35 -13.61 61.64 16.27
CA THR A 35 -15.02 61.67 15.83
C THR A 35 -15.67 60.30 15.99
N ASP A 36 -17.00 60.23 15.96
CA ASP A 36 -17.73 58.97 16.11
C ASP A 36 -17.43 58.00 14.96
N ASP A 37 -17.38 58.50 13.71
CA ASP A 37 -17.00 57.73 12.52
C ASP A 37 -15.56 57.16 12.62
N GLU A 38 -14.61 57.94 13.15
CA GLU A 38 -13.23 57.47 13.36
C GLU A 38 -13.18 56.34 14.39
N ARG A 39 -14.02 56.40 15.43
CA ARG A 39 -14.13 55.35 16.44
C ARG A 39 -14.77 54.09 15.87
N GLU A 40 -15.79 54.22 15.02
CA GLU A 40 -16.42 53.12 14.32
C GLU A 40 -15.42 52.39 13.42
N ILE A 41 -14.69 53.12 12.57
CA ILE A 41 -13.67 52.55 11.67
C ILE A 41 -12.55 51.85 12.45
N LEU A 42 -12.09 52.43 13.57
CA LEU A 42 -11.08 51.80 14.42
C LEU A 42 -11.62 50.56 15.14
N GLY A 43 -12.90 50.56 15.51
CA GLY A 43 -13.60 49.39 16.06
C GLY A 43 -13.66 48.26 15.04
N ASP A 44 -14.05 48.54 13.81
CA ASP A 44 -14.09 47.57 12.72
C ASP A 44 -12.69 47.04 12.37
N LEU A 45 -11.68 47.92 12.29
CA LEU A 45 -10.30 47.50 12.09
C LEU A 45 -9.82 46.60 13.24
N HIS A 46 -10.18 46.93 14.48
CA HIS A 46 -9.84 46.10 15.64
C HIS A 46 -10.50 44.72 15.54
N THR A 47 -11.78 44.63 15.19
CA THR A 47 -12.46 43.33 15.05
C THR A 47 -11.88 42.50 13.91
N GLN A 48 -11.54 43.12 12.77
CA GLN A 48 -10.90 42.47 11.63
C GLN A 48 -9.48 41.98 11.96
N LEU A 49 -8.67 42.79 12.65
CA LEU A 49 -7.33 42.39 13.07
C LEU A 49 -7.40 41.27 14.11
N SER A 50 -8.31 41.41 15.08
CA SER A 50 -8.52 40.42 16.15
C SER A 50 -8.97 39.07 15.58
N THR A 51 -9.89 39.06 14.61
CA THR A 51 -10.29 37.83 13.89
C THR A 51 -9.15 37.25 13.05
N THR A 52 -8.42 38.08 12.30
CA THR A 52 -7.28 37.64 11.47
C THR A 52 -6.16 37.00 12.31
N ILE A 53 -5.79 37.64 13.43
CA ILE A 53 -4.80 37.11 14.38
C ILE A 53 -5.30 35.78 14.95
N THR A 54 -6.56 35.71 15.38
CA THR A 54 -7.16 34.49 15.94
C THR A 54 -7.12 33.33 14.93
N ILE A 55 -7.43 33.58 13.66
CA ILE A 55 -7.36 32.57 12.59
C ILE A 55 -5.92 32.13 12.34
N GLY A 56 -4.96 33.06 12.31
CA GLY A 56 -3.54 32.77 12.16
C GLY A 56 -2.99 31.88 13.27
N VAL A 57 -3.30 32.21 14.53
CA VAL A 57 -2.90 31.43 15.70
C VAL A 57 -3.46 30.01 15.65
N LYS A 58 -4.75 29.85 15.29
CA LYS A 58 -5.38 28.53 15.15
C LYS A 58 -4.71 27.67 14.08
N LYS A 59 -4.39 28.26 12.91
CA LYS A 59 -3.70 27.55 11.81
C LYS A 59 -2.27 27.13 12.21
N ALA A 60 -1.56 27.97 12.94
CA ALA A 60 -0.22 27.66 13.44
C ALA A 60 -0.25 26.54 14.49
N ASP A 61 -1.21 26.56 15.41
CA ASP A 61 -1.39 25.49 16.41
C ASP A 61 -1.71 24.14 15.75
N GLU A 62 -2.62 24.14 14.76
CA GLU A 62 -2.96 22.93 14.00
C GLU A 62 -1.73 22.34 13.27
N LYS A 63 -0.94 23.19 12.63
CA LYS A 63 0.33 22.79 11.99
C LYS A 63 1.28 22.16 13.01
N ASN A 64 1.50 22.82 14.15
CA ASN A 64 2.38 22.31 15.21
C ASN A 64 1.89 20.97 15.77
N LYS A 65 0.57 20.77 15.82
CA LYS A 65 -0.04 19.50 16.26
C LYS A 65 0.20 18.37 15.24
N ILE A 66 0.05 18.66 13.95
CA ILE A 66 0.32 17.69 12.87
C ILE A 66 1.81 17.32 12.87
N GLU A 67 2.70 18.30 13.00
CA GLU A 67 4.14 18.08 13.01
C GLU A 67 4.60 17.20 14.17
N ARG A 68 4.13 17.49 15.39
CA ARG A 68 4.40 16.64 16.56
C ARG A 68 3.92 15.20 16.34
N ARG A 69 2.74 15.03 15.75
CA ARG A 69 2.18 13.69 15.51
C ARG A 69 2.94 12.94 14.43
N LEU A 70 3.36 13.63 13.37
CA LEU A 70 4.22 13.06 12.32
C LEU A 70 5.57 12.61 12.88
N ASN A 71 6.19 13.38 13.78
CA ASN A 71 7.44 12.98 14.45
C ASN A 71 7.26 11.67 15.24
N VAL A 72 6.21 11.57 16.06
CA VAL A 72 5.92 10.36 16.85
C VAL A 72 5.68 9.15 15.94
N ILE A 73 4.92 9.32 14.86
CA ILE A 73 4.64 8.21 13.93
C ILE A 73 5.89 7.80 13.17
N GLN A 74 6.69 8.76 12.71
CA GLN A 74 7.95 8.49 12.04
C GLN A 74 8.91 7.72 12.95
N GLU A 75 9.05 8.11 14.22
CA GLU A 75 9.86 7.37 15.18
C GLU A 75 9.33 5.95 15.38
N LYS A 76 8.01 5.79 15.53
CA LYS A 76 7.39 4.46 15.61
C LYS A 76 7.73 3.63 14.38
N ILE A 77 7.55 4.14 13.16
CA ILE A 77 7.89 3.41 11.94
C ILE A 77 9.40 3.13 11.88
N MET A 78 10.27 4.09 12.19
CA MET A 78 11.73 3.88 12.13
C MET A 78 12.26 2.88 13.15
N ARG A 79 11.68 2.82 14.36
CA ARG A 79 12.08 1.82 15.37
C ARG A 79 12.00 0.39 14.83
N TRP A 80 11.07 0.14 13.91
CA TRP A 80 10.84 -1.17 13.32
C TRP A 80 11.86 -1.57 12.27
N GLU A 81 12.62 -0.60 11.72
CA GLU A 81 13.68 -0.87 10.75
C GLU A 81 14.82 -1.69 11.36
N ARG A 82 14.98 -1.62 12.69
CA ARG A 82 16.08 -2.28 13.41
C ARG A 82 15.82 -3.74 13.78
N TYR A 83 14.57 -4.21 13.70
CA TYR A 83 14.15 -5.48 14.32
C TYR A 83 13.45 -6.43 13.32
N TRP A 84 13.56 -6.19 12.02
CA TRP A 84 13.10 -7.11 10.98
C TRP A 84 14.06 -8.32 10.89
N PRO A 85 13.58 -9.60 10.85
CA PRO A 85 12.19 -10.09 10.71
C PRO A 85 11.45 -10.45 12.02
N ILE A 86 12.11 -10.36 13.17
CA ILE A 86 11.73 -10.99 14.45
C ILE A 86 10.35 -10.55 15.01
N ILE A 87 9.86 -9.35 14.66
CA ILE A 87 8.70 -8.78 15.35
C ILE A 87 7.37 -9.47 15.01
N TRP A 88 7.17 -9.89 13.76
CA TRP A 88 5.90 -10.54 13.38
C TRP A 88 5.76 -11.92 14.03
N ASP A 89 6.88 -12.56 14.36
CA ASP A 89 6.94 -13.85 15.06
C ASP A 89 6.88 -13.70 16.59
N SER A 90 7.23 -12.53 17.13
CA SER A 90 7.46 -12.36 18.57
C SER A 90 6.30 -11.73 19.35
N SER A 91 5.46 -10.87 18.74
CA SER A 91 4.30 -10.30 19.44
C SER A 91 3.27 -9.65 18.51
N LEU A 92 2.02 -10.15 18.54
CA LEU A 92 0.85 -9.56 17.86
C LEU A 92 0.63 -8.08 18.21
N ASP A 93 0.92 -7.70 19.46
CA ASP A 93 0.79 -6.31 19.96
C ASP A 93 1.68 -5.34 19.21
N GLN A 94 2.89 -5.77 18.84
CA GLN A 94 3.74 -4.93 18.03
C GLN A 94 3.15 -4.82 16.62
N ALA A 95 2.79 -5.94 15.97
CA ALA A 95 2.29 -5.93 14.58
C ALA A 95 1.08 -4.99 14.42
N THR A 96 0.16 -5.03 15.39
CA THR A 96 -0.98 -4.10 15.43
C THR A 96 -0.56 -2.64 15.67
N ALA A 97 0.43 -2.38 16.53
CA ALA A 97 0.96 -1.04 16.74
C ALA A 97 1.59 -0.45 15.46
N TYR A 98 2.24 -1.27 14.64
CA TYR A 98 2.78 -0.85 13.36
C TYR A 98 1.68 -0.53 12.35
N LEU A 99 0.69 -1.42 12.19
CA LEU A 99 -0.46 -1.19 11.31
C LEU A 99 -1.21 0.10 11.70
N ASN A 100 -1.36 0.35 13.00
CA ASN A 100 -1.96 1.58 13.50
C ASN A 100 -1.11 2.81 13.15
N ALA A 101 0.21 2.75 13.31
CA ALA A 101 1.11 3.84 12.93
C ALA A 101 1.08 4.12 11.42
N ALA A 102 1.07 3.08 10.58
CA ALA A 102 0.95 3.20 9.14
C ALA A 102 -0.42 3.77 8.72
N GLY A 103 -1.51 3.34 9.37
CA GLY A 103 -2.84 3.92 9.17
C GLY A 103 -2.94 5.38 9.62
N GLU A 104 -2.24 5.75 10.70
CA GLU A 104 -2.18 7.13 11.15
C GLU A 104 -1.38 8.03 10.20
N VAL A 105 -0.22 7.58 9.68
CA VAL A 105 0.52 8.41 8.71
C VAL A 105 -0.27 8.61 7.42
N ARG A 106 -1.01 7.59 6.93
CA ARG A 106 -1.92 7.75 5.79
C ARG A 106 -2.94 8.88 6.03
N LYS A 107 -3.68 8.81 7.15
CA LYS A 107 -4.67 9.84 7.51
C LYS A 107 -4.06 11.24 7.65
N LEU A 108 -2.82 11.32 8.17
CA LEU A 108 -2.10 12.59 8.24
C LEU A 108 -1.71 13.11 6.86
N THR A 109 -1.26 12.24 5.95
CA THR A 109 -0.95 12.59 4.57
C THR A 109 -2.19 13.14 3.86
N GLU A 110 -3.32 12.45 3.92
CA GLU A 110 -4.60 12.92 3.34
C GLU A 110 -5.00 14.30 3.89
N ARG A 111 -4.90 14.47 5.22
CA ARG A 111 -5.18 15.77 5.86
C ARG A 111 -4.21 16.84 5.37
N LEU A 112 -2.93 16.54 5.24
CA LEU A 112 -1.93 17.48 4.73
C LEU A 112 -2.17 17.86 3.27
N GLU A 113 -2.60 16.91 2.43
CA GLU A 113 -2.98 17.18 1.03
C GLU A 113 -4.13 18.19 0.95
N THR A 114 -5.15 18.05 1.79
CA THR A 114 -6.27 19.02 1.82
C THR A 114 -5.85 20.41 2.32
N LEU A 115 -4.85 20.49 3.20
CA LEU A 115 -4.35 21.74 3.79
C LEU A 115 -3.28 22.44 2.94
N CYS A 116 -2.63 21.72 2.03
CA CYS A 116 -1.56 22.20 1.16
C CYS A 116 -2.12 22.91 -0.07
N ARG A 117 -2.52 24.18 0.06
CA ARG A 117 -2.89 24.99 -1.10
C ARG A 117 -1.80 25.97 -1.58
N ASN A 118 -1.02 26.61 -0.70
CA ASN A 118 0.01 27.59 -1.11
C ASN A 118 1.18 27.78 -0.11
N ASP A 119 1.35 26.91 0.90
CA ASP A 119 2.36 27.08 1.97
C ASP A 119 3.54 26.11 1.77
N ASP A 120 4.73 26.64 1.49
CA ASP A 120 5.95 25.84 1.25
C ASP A 120 6.38 25.01 2.47
N SER A 121 6.09 25.48 3.68
CA SER A 121 6.36 24.70 4.88
C SER A 121 5.41 23.50 4.99
N LYS A 122 4.14 23.67 4.63
CA LYS A 122 3.19 22.54 4.57
C LYS A 122 3.55 21.56 3.46
N LYS A 123 4.01 22.03 2.29
CA LYS A 123 4.51 21.16 1.21
C LYS A 123 5.68 20.29 1.67
N LYS A 124 6.66 20.86 2.38
CA LYS A 124 7.78 20.09 2.98
C LYS A 124 7.28 19.04 3.98
N MET A 125 6.29 19.38 4.79
CA MET A 125 5.68 18.45 5.74
C MET A 125 4.93 17.32 5.04
N LEU A 126 4.19 17.63 3.97
CA LEU A 126 3.50 16.65 3.14
C LEU A 126 4.48 15.68 2.49
N GLN A 127 5.54 16.20 1.85
CA GLN A 127 6.58 15.35 1.25
C GLN A 127 7.23 14.43 2.28
N ARG A 128 7.45 14.92 3.51
CA ARG A 128 7.96 14.11 4.61
C ARG A 128 6.96 13.01 5.01
N ALA A 129 5.68 13.35 5.15
CA ALA A 129 4.63 12.37 5.46
C ALA A 129 4.49 11.30 4.37
N GLN A 130 4.54 11.69 3.09
CA GLN A 130 4.52 10.77 1.95
C GLN A 130 5.73 9.81 1.96
N LYS A 131 6.94 10.30 2.26
CA LYS A 131 8.13 9.44 2.40
C LYS A 131 7.98 8.43 3.53
N VAL A 132 7.43 8.85 4.68
CA VAL A 132 7.18 7.96 5.81
C VAL A 132 6.11 6.92 5.48
N LEU A 133 5.05 7.31 4.75
CA LEU A 133 4.01 6.39 4.26
C LEU A 133 4.60 5.37 3.27
N GLN A 134 5.36 5.81 2.28
CA GLN A 134 6.04 4.92 1.32
C GLN A 134 6.96 3.92 2.03
N LEU A 135 7.73 4.39 3.02
CA LEU A 135 8.57 3.51 3.84
C LEU A 135 7.71 2.48 4.58
N ALA A 136 6.58 2.90 5.14
CA ALA A 136 5.69 2.01 5.85
C ALA A 136 5.12 0.91 4.93
N MET A 137 4.67 1.30 3.73
CA MET A 137 4.05 0.41 2.74
C MET A 137 5.04 -0.59 2.14
N LYS A 138 6.26 -0.16 1.79
CA LYS A 138 7.32 -1.07 1.34
C LYS A 138 7.61 -2.17 2.35
N ARG A 139 7.52 -1.86 3.64
CA ARG A 139 7.71 -2.86 4.69
C ARG A 139 6.51 -3.77 4.85
N LEU A 140 5.29 -3.24 4.76
CA LEU A 140 4.09 -4.07 4.75
C LEU A 140 4.11 -5.05 3.57
N GLU A 141 4.63 -4.65 2.41
CA GLU A 141 4.82 -5.55 1.27
C GLU A 141 5.75 -6.73 1.62
N VAL A 142 6.88 -6.45 2.29
CA VAL A 142 7.82 -7.50 2.73
C VAL A 142 7.17 -8.43 3.76
N VAL A 143 6.46 -7.86 4.74
CA VAL A 143 5.71 -8.63 5.75
C VAL A 143 4.66 -9.51 5.08
N PHE A 144 3.90 -8.95 4.14
CA PHE A 144 2.85 -9.64 3.42
C PHE A 144 3.40 -10.84 2.65
N LYS A 145 4.51 -10.66 1.92
CA LYS A 145 5.22 -11.76 1.25
C LYS A 145 5.67 -12.82 2.23
N HIS A 146 6.27 -12.42 3.35
CA HIS A 146 6.76 -13.34 4.37
C HIS A 146 5.62 -14.18 4.97
N MET A 147 4.52 -13.56 5.38
CA MET A 147 3.36 -14.27 5.91
C MET A 147 2.75 -15.23 4.88
N LEU A 148 2.69 -14.86 3.61
CA LEU A 148 2.20 -15.76 2.56
C LEU A 148 3.13 -16.97 2.33
N VAL A 149 4.44 -16.81 2.49
CA VAL A 149 5.42 -17.91 2.39
C VAL A 149 5.28 -18.85 3.58
N GLU A 150 5.24 -18.31 4.80
CA GLU A 150 5.18 -19.11 6.04
C GLU A 150 3.88 -19.90 6.18
N ASN A 151 2.78 -19.31 5.72
CA ASN A 151 1.46 -19.92 5.83
C ASN A 151 1.05 -20.67 4.56
N ARG A 152 2.00 -21.00 3.69
CA ARG A 152 1.73 -21.74 2.45
C ARG A 152 1.31 -23.18 2.76
N GLN A 153 0.16 -23.59 2.24
CA GLN A 153 -0.23 -25.01 2.26
C GLN A 153 0.37 -25.76 1.06
N PRO A 154 0.82 -27.02 1.25
CA PRO A 154 1.29 -27.85 0.16
C PRO A 154 0.15 -28.16 -0.83
N PHE A 155 0.48 -28.24 -2.11
CA PHE A 155 -0.46 -28.71 -3.13
C PHE A 155 -0.72 -30.20 -2.94
N GLU A 156 -1.90 -30.60 -2.48
CA GLU A 156 -2.33 -32.00 -2.56
C GLU A 156 -2.54 -32.41 -4.03
N GLN A 157 -2.16 -33.64 -4.36
CA GLN A 157 -2.13 -34.21 -5.73
C GLN A 157 -3.50 -34.15 -6.45
N ASN A 158 -4.60 -34.04 -5.71
CA ASN A 158 -5.95 -33.90 -6.25
C ASN A 158 -6.27 -32.49 -6.80
N HIS A 159 -5.44 -31.48 -6.50
CA HIS A 159 -5.61 -30.11 -7.00
C HIS A 159 -4.95 -29.87 -8.37
N ALA A 160 -4.01 -30.74 -8.78
CA ALA A 160 -3.30 -30.62 -10.06
C ALA A 160 -4.23 -30.86 -11.27
N SER A 161 -5.21 -31.76 -11.14
CA SER A 161 -6.20 -32.05 -12.19
C SER A 161 -7.11 -30.86 -12.49
N VAL A 162 -7.52 -30.12 -11.46
CA VAL A 162 -8.34 -28.91 -11.58
C VAL A 162 -7.56 -27.79 -12.28
N PHE A 163 -6.30 -27.59 -11.90
CA PHE A 163 -5.47 -26.54 -12.50
C PHE A 163 -5.09 -26.79 -13.96
N LEU A 164 -4.78 -28.03 -14.34
CA LEU A 164 -4.46 -28.37 -15.73
C LEU A 164 -5.66 -28.10 -16.66
N SER A 165 -6.89 -28.28 -16.18
CA SER A 165 -8.10 -27.94 -16.96
C SER A 165 -8.29 -26.42 -17.15
N ALA A 166 -7.79 -25.60 -16.22
CA ALA A 166 -7.87 -24.14 -16.30
C ALA A 166 -6.70 -23.52 -17.10
N ALA A 167 -5.52 -24.13 -17.08
CA ALA A 167 -4.39 -23.67 -17.91
C ALA A 167 -4.66 -23.83 -19.42
N ASP A 168 -5.39 -24.89 -19.81
CA ASP A 168 -5.77 -25.17 -21.20
C ASP A 168 -6.75 -24.12 -21.78
N THR A 169 -7.48 -23.40 -20.91
CA THR A 169 -8.35 -22.28 -21.33
C THR A 169 -7.62 -20.94 -21.39
N VAL A 170 -6.60 -20.73 -20.53
CA VAL A 170 -5.78 -19.49 -20.51
C VAL A 170 -4.76 -19.44 -21.64
N SER A 171 -4.32 -20.57 -22.19
CA SER A 171 -3.40 -20.64 -23.33
C SER A 171 -3.94 -20.02 -24.65
N LYS A 172 -5.16 -19.50 -24.66
CA LYS A 172 -5.76 -18.77 -25.78
C LYS A 172 -5.63 -17.24 -25.67
N ILE A 173 -5.02 -16.72 -24.62
CA ILE A 173 -4.87 -15.28 -24.39
C ILE A 173 -3.41 -14.88 -24.63
N SER A 174 -3.21 -14.02 -25.64
CA SER A 174 -1.89 -13.52 -26.04
C SER A 174 -1.30 -12.58 -24.97
N PRO A 175 0.03 -12.50 -24.79
CA PRO A 175 0.66 -11.75 -23.70
C PRO A 175 0.62 -10.21 -23.84
N GLU A 176 0.06 -9.68 -24.92
CA GLU A 176 0.20 -8.25 -25.29
C GLU A 176 -0.92 -7.32 -24.78
N ASP A 177 -2.02 -7.84 -24.21
CA ASP A 177 -3.22 -7.03 -23.91
C ASP A 177 -3.34 -6.56 -22.44
N TYR A 178 -2.22 -6.25 -21.76
CA TYR A 178 -2.25 -5.77 -20.36
C TYR A 178 -2.29 -4.24 -20.22
N LEU A 179 -2.94 -3.51 -21.15
CA LEU A 179 -3.08 -2.06 -21.02
C LEU A 179 -4.52 -1.60 -21.29
N VAL A 180 -5.20 -1.23 -20.18
CA VAL A 180 -6.36 -0.30 -20.11
C VAL A 180 -7.65 -0.92 -20.67
N GLU A 181 -8.82 -0.94 -20.01
CA GLU A 181 -9.59 0.12 -19.36
C GLU A 181 -10.76 -0.52 -18.58
N ASN A 182 -11.32 0.24 -17.64
CA ASN A 182 -12.59 -0.02 -16.97
C ASN A 182 -13.65 -0.74 -17.84
N SER A 183 -14.16 -1.88 -17.36
CA SER A 183 -15.58 -2.19 -17.47
C SER A 183 -15.96 -3.34 -16.52
N ASP A 184 -17.13 -3.17 -15.91
CA ASP A 184 -17.86 -4.17 -15.16
C ASP A 184 -17.87 -5.55 -15.84
N ASP A 185 -17.92 -6.59 -15.01
CA ASP A 185 -18.35 -7.93 -15.37
C ASP A 185 -17.53 -8.65 -16.46
N ARG A 186 -16.55 -9.42 -16.00
CA ARG A 186 -16.69 -10.89 -15.89
C ARG A 186 -15.39 -11.51 -15.40
N CYS A 187 -15.39 -11.90 -14.11
CA CYS A 187 -14.52 -12.99 -13.67
C CYS A 187 -14.77 -14.18 -14.61
N ILE A 188 -13.76 -14.56 -15.40
CA ILE A 188 -13.78 -15.79 -16.19
C ILE A 188 -13.46 -16.96 -15.25
N PHE A 189 -14.31 -17.17 -14.26
CA PHE A 189 -14.41 -18.45 -13.56
C PHE A 189 -15.62 -19.18 -14.16
N ASN A 190 -15.34 -20.30 -14.81
CA ASN A 190 -16.31 -21.19 -15.40
C ASN A 190 -17.36 -21.61 -14.34
N ARG A 191 -18.60 -21.15 -14.48
CA ARG A 191 -19.72 -21.38 -13.55
C ARG A 191 -20.17 -22.85 -13.39
N ASN A 192 -19.49 -23.80 -14.04
CA ASN A 192 -19.94 -25.19 -14.13
C ASN A 192 -18.94 -26.23 -13.57
N SER A 193 -17.80 -25.82 -13.00
CA SER A 193 -17.03 -26.72 -12.11
C SER A 193 -17.43 -26.43 -10.68
N GLU A 194 -17.70 -27.46 -9.88
CA GLU A 194 -17.77 -27.33 -8.42
C GLU A 194 -16.65 -26.38 -7.96
N GLU A 195 -17.02 -25.31 -7.27
CA GLU A 195 -16.12 -24.22 -6.91
C GLU A 195 -15.10 -24.73 -5.87
N PHE A 196 -14.07 -25.42 -6.35
CA PHE A 196 -12.96 -25.86 -5.52
C PHE A 196 -12.11 -24.62 -5.20
N ILE A 197 -12.43 -23.99 -4.07
CA ILE A 197 -11.57 -22.96 -3.47
C ILE A 197 -10.32 -23.68 -2.98
N ILE A 198 -9.24 -23.57 -3.74
CA ILE A 198 -7.95 -24.11 -3.34
C ILE A 198 -7.38 -23.12 -2.32
N ASP A 199 -7.55 -23.44 -1.03
CA ASP A 199 -7.04 -22.62 0.06
C ASP A 199 -5.54 -22.83 0.23
N LEU A 200 -4.77 -22.10 -0.57
CA LEU A 200 -3.32 -22.22 -0.61
C LEU A 200 -2.61 -21.46 0.53
N VAL A 201 -3.35 -20.96 1.52
CA VAL A 201 -2.85 -20.27 2.71
C VAL A 201 -3.56 -20.82 3.95
N GLN A 202 -2.86 -20.96 5.07
CA GLN A 202 -3.51 -21.36 6.33
C GLN A 202 -4.61 -20.36 6.72
N TYR A 203 -5.79 -20.89 7.04
CA TYR A 203 -6.98 -20.11 7.39
C TYR A 203 -6.71 -19.04 8.46
N ASP A 204 -5.91 -19.37 9.48
CA ASP A 204 -5.59 -18.48 10.61
C ASP A 204 -4.83 -17.22 10.17
N ALA A 205 -4.06 -17.29 9.09
CA ALA A 205 -3.29 -16.16 8.56
C ALA A 205 -4.11 -15.23 7.65
N ILE A 206 -5.27 -15.69 7.14
CA ILE A 206 -6.09 -14.92 6.19
C ILE A 206 -6.55 -13.59 6.79
N SER A 207 -6.92 -13.59 8.07
CA SER A 207 -7.39 -12.37 8.75
C SER A 207 -6.32 -11.28 8.80
N GLU A 208 -5.09 -11.65 9.15
CA GLU A 208 -3.97 -10.71 9.25
C GLU A 208 -3.46 -10.27 7.87
N LEU A 209 -3.37 -11.21 6.91
CA LEU A 209 -3.09 -10.88 5.51
C LEU A 209 -4.11 -9.90 4.95
N ARG A 210 -5.40 -10.07 5.26
CA ARG A 210 -6.46 -9.15 4.86
C ARG A 210 -6.31 -7.78 5.50
N ARG A 211 -5.91 -7.68 6.78
CA ARG A 211 -5.64 -6.39 7.43
C ARG A 211 -4.49 -5.65 6.74
N ILE A 212 -3.40 -6.34 6.42
CA ILE A 212 -2.26 -5.76 5.71
C ILE A 212 -2.67 -5.30 4.32
N ALA A 213 -3.30 -6.19 3.53
CA ALA A 213 -3.75 -5.89 2.18
C ALA A 213 -4.70 -4.69 2.16
N ASN A 214 -5.75 -4.70 2.99
CA ASN A 214 -6.70 -3.59 3.06
C ASN A 214 -6.00 -2.25 3.34
N LEU A 215 -5.03 -2.24 4.25
CA LEU A 215 -4.27 -1.02 4.55
C LEU A 215 -3.43 -0.56 3.34
N MET A 216 -2.77 -1.49 2.63
CA MET A 216 -2.02 -1.17 1.42
C MET A 216 -2.93 -0.62 0.32
N PHE A 217 -4.10 -1.22 0.08
CA PHE A 217 -5.08 -0.78 -0.92
C PHE A 217 -5.59 0.63 -0.63
N ILE A 218 -6.08 0.90 0.59
CA ILE A 218 -6.57 2.24 0.95
C ILE A 218 -5.46 3.29 1.00
N SER A 219 -4.20 2.86 1.07
CA SER A 219 -3.02 3.74 1.00
C SER A 219 -2.54 4.01 -0.43
N GLY A 220 -3.12 3.38 -1.44
CA GLY A 220 -2.69 3.52 -2.85
C GLY A 220 -1.55 2.58 -3.27
N PHE A 221 -1.28 1.52 -2.52
CA PHE A 221 -0.24 0.50 -2.79
C PHE A 221 -0.85 -0.87 -3.11
N GLY A 222 -2.04 -0.86 -3.72
CA GLY A 222 -2.77 -2.08 -4.08
C GLY A 222 -2.06 -2.89 -5.16
N ASP A 223 -1.38 -2.21 -6.08
CA ASP A 223 -0.64 -2.84 -7.18
C ASP A 223 0.57 -3.62 -6.65
N GLU A 224 1.35 -3.03 -5.74
CA GLU A 224 2.48 -3.71 -5.09
C GLU A 224 2.00 -4.91 -4.26
N CYS A 225 0.89 -4.77 -3.54
CA CYS A 225 0.28 -5.86 -2.79
C CYS A 225 -0.18 -7.00 -3.72
N SER A 226 -0.84 -6.66 -4.82
CA SER A 226 -1.37 -7.64 -5.79
C SER A 226 -0.22 -8.35 -6.52
N LEU A 227 0.79 -7.60 -6.95
CA LEU A 227 1.97 -8.15 -7.61
C LEU A 227 2.75 -9.08 -6.68
N ALA A 228 2.90 -8.72 -5.40
CA ALA A 228 3.50 -9.57 -4.38
C ALA A 228 2.77 -10.91 -4.25
N TYR A 229 1.43 -10.88 -4.19
CA TYR A 229 0.62 -12.09 -4.14
C TYR A 229 0.76 -12.93 -5.41
N ILE A 230 0.60 -12.32 -6.59
CA ILE A 230 0.65 -13.00 -7.89
C ILE A 230 2.00 -13.69 -8.09
N ASN A 231 3.10 -12.99 -7.84
CA ASN A 231 4.44 -13.55 -8.02
C ASN A 231 4.67 -14.75 -7.10
N LEU A 232 4.26 -14.66 -5.84
CA LEU A 232 4.41 -15.78 -4.93
C LEU A 232 3.55 -16.99 -5.33
N ARG A 233 2.32 -16.76 -5.83
CA ARG A 233 1.48 -17.84 -6.35
C ARG A 233 2.08 -18.50 -7.59
N LYS A 234 2.66 -17.70 -8.50
CA LYS A 234 3.40 -18.20 -9.66
C LYS A 234 4.59 -19.06 -9.24
N ASP A 235 5.40 -18.58 -8.29
CA ASP A 235 6.55 -19.32 -7.76
C ASP A 235 6.12 -20.66 -7.14
N ALA A 236 5.05 -20.64 -6.34
CA ALA A 236 4.50 -21.84 -5.72
C ALA A 236 4.00 -22.86 -6.74
N TRP A 237 3.41 -22.38 -7.84
CA TRP A 237 2.92 -23.21 -8.93
C TRP A 237 4.07 -23.79 -9.77
N ASN A 238 5.08 -22.99 -10.08
CA ASN A 238 6.28 -23.43 -10.79
C ASN A 238 7.02 -24.53 -10.02
N GLU A 239 7.13 -24.41 -8.70
CA GLU A 239 7.71 -25.44 -7.85
C GLU A 239 6.90 -26.74 -7.89
N HIS A 240 5.57 -26.64 -7.82
CA HIS A 240 4.71 -27.82 -7.91
C HIS A 240 4.83 -28.52 -9.27
N LEU A 241 4.82 -27.75 -10.37
CA LEU A 241 5.01 -28.28 -11.72
C LEU A 241 6.36 -28.99 -11.86
N PHE A 242 7.42 -28.39 -11.33
CA PHE A 242 8.76 -28.97 -11.31
C PHE A 242 8.82 -30.28 -10.52
N ASN A 243 8.12 -30.37 -9.40
CA ASN A 243 8.01 -31.61 -8.63
C ASN A 243 7.21 -32.68 -9.39
N LEU A 244 6.10 -32.31 -10.04
CA LEU A 244 5.33 -33.24 -10.88
C LEU A 244 6.13 -33.75 -12.08
N GLU A 245 6.97 -32.92 -12.68
CA GLU A 245 7.86 -33.34 -13.78
C GLU A 245 8.88 -34.38 -13.31
N LYS A 246 9.39 -34.25 -12.09
CA LYS A 246 10.27 -35.24 -11.46
C LYS A 246 9.56 -36.53 -11.07
N GLU A 247 8.30 -36.43 -10.65
CA GLU A 247 7.49 -37.57 -10.20
C GLU A 247 6.84 -38.34 -11.35
N LYS A 248 6.79 -37.80 -12.56
CA LYS A 248 6.36 -38.56 -13.75
C LYS A 248 7.35 -39.70 -14.00
N PRO A 249 6.95 -40.98 -13.85
CA PRO A 249 7.81 -42.07 -14.26
C PRO A 249 8.06 -41.92 -15.76
N ARG A 250 9.33 -42.05 -16.19
CA ARG A 250 9.61 -41.98 -17.63
C ARG A 250 8.84 -43.08 -18.31
N ILE A 251 8.45 -42.86 -19.57
CA ILE A 251 7.80 -43.90 -20.38
C ILE A 251 8.66 -45.17 -20.37
N GLU A 252 9.99 -45.03 -20.38
CA GLU A 252 10.91 -46.15 -20.22
C GLU A 252 10.70 -46.93 -18.92
N ASP A 253 10.56 -46.26 -17.77
CA ASP A 253 10.38 -46.90 -16.46
C ASP A 253 9.03 -47.63 -16.35
N VAL A 254 7.97 -47.03 -16.92
CA VAL A 254 6.64 -47.64 -16.98
C VAL A 254 6.65 -48.87 -17.89
N LEU A 255 7.32 -48.79 -19.04
CA LEU A 255 7.44 -49.90 -19.98
C LEU A 255 8.32 -51.02 -19.42
N LEU A 256 9.41 -50.68 -18.74
CA LEU A 256 10.30 -51.65 -18.09
C LEU A 256 9.56 -52.41 -16.98
N SER A 257 8.82 -51.68 -16.13
CA SER A 257 8.01 -52.29 -15.06
C SER A 257 6.91 -53.21 -15.63
N LYS A 258 6.22 -52.78 -16.70
CA LYS A 258 5.23 -53.64 -17.39
C LYS A 258 5.88 -54.87 -18.02
N TRP A 259 7.07 -54.71 -18.59
CA TRP A 259 7.82 -55.81 -19.19
C TRP A 259 8.29 -56.83 -18.16
N ASP A 260 8.75 -56.38 -16.99
CA ASP A 260 9.15 -57.25 -15.89
C ASP A 260 7.96 -58.06 -15.34
N ASN A 261 6.79 -57.43 -15.20
CA ASN A 261 5.55 -58.14 -14.87
C ASN A 261 5.21 -59.19 -15.93
N PHE A 262 5.24 -58.83 -17.21
CA PHE A 262 4.97 -59.76 -18.31
C PHE A 262 5.96 -60.94 -18.34
N LYS A 263 7.24 -60.68 -18.08
CA LYS A 263 8.29 -61.71 -18.00
C LYS A 263 8.06 -62.68 -16.85
N SER A 264 7.67 -62.17 -15.69
CA SER A 264 7.33 -63.01 -14.52
C SER A 264 6.14 -63.92 -14.80
N GLU A 265 5.14 -63.45 -15.53
CA GLU A 265 3.97 -64.22 -15.94
C GLU A 265 4.33 -65.33 -16.93
N LEU A 266 5.16 -64.99 -17.93
CA LEU A 266 5.69 -65.94 -18.91
C LEU A 266 6.51 -67.06 -18.24
N ASP A 267 7.38 -66.72 -17.29
CA ASP A 267 8.20 -67.68 -16.56
C ASP A 267 7.35 -68.55 -15.61
N GLY A 268 6.26 -68.00 -15.06
CA GLY A 268 5.24 -68.76 -14.36
C GLY A 268 4.52 -69.78 -15.24
N ILE A 269 4.15 -69.41 -16.48
CA ILE A 269 3.52 -70.30 -17.44
C ILE A 269 4.48 -71.42 -17.89
N LYS A 270 5.75 -71.08 -18.16
CA LYS A 270 6.79 -72.08 -18.49
C LYS A 270 7.02 -73.06 -17.34
N SER A 271 7.03 -72.58 -16.10
CA SER A 271 7.18 -73.41 -14.91
C SER A 271 5.97 -74.32 -14.68
N LYS A 272 4.76 -73.83 -14.96
CA LYS A 272 3.54 -74.66 -14.96
C LYS A 272 3.64 -75.74 -16.04
N LYS A 273 4.04 -75.40 -17.28
CA LYS A 273 4.14 -76.36 -18.39
C LYS A 273 5.18 -77.46 -18.16
N LYS A 274 6.29 -77.17 -17.48
CA LYS A 274 7.29 -78.16 -17.04
C LYS A 274 6.79 -79.10 -15.93
N ARG A 275 5.69 -78.79 -15.26
CA ARG A 275 5.10 -79.61 -14.19
C ARG A 275 4.11 -80.67 -14.72
N TRP A 276 3.72 -80.58 -15.99
CA TRP A 276 2.75 -81.48 -16.66
C TRP A 276 3.40 -82.40 -17.71
N ILE A 277 4.73 -82.38 -17.82
CA ILE A 277 5.56 -83.30 -18.62
C ILE A 277 6.38 -84.13 -17.64
#